data_AF-A0A7K4SH02-F1
#
_entry.id   AF-A0A7K4SH02-F1
#
_cell.length_a   1.000
_cell.length_b   1.000
_cell.length_c   1.000
_cell.angle_alpha   90.00
_cell.angle_beta   90.00
_cell.angle_gamma   90.00
#
_symmetry.space_group_name_H-M   'P 1'
#
loop_
_entity.id
_entity.type
_entity.pdbx_description
1 polymer ?
#
loop_
_entity_poly.entity_id
_entity_poly.type
_entity_poly.pdbx_seq_one_letter_code
_entity_poly.pdbx_strand_id
1 'polypeptide(L)'
;MTVTYSSRVATARFGGFSRLLLLWRGSIYKLLYRELLLFLAAYGALSAAYRLVLSAPQRRVFEKLVLYCDKSADLIPVPFVLGFYVAVVLERWWGQFRAVPTPDALAVAVAGSVIGGDARGRLLRRTLLRWAALAALLVLRAVSPAVSKRFPTMEHLTE
;
A
#
# COMPACT_ATOMS: atom_id res chain seq x y z
N MET A 1 2.91 -2.42 6.34
CA MET A 1 2.53 -3.76 6.83
C MET A 1 1.84 -4.50 5.70
N THR A 2 2.28 -5.71 5.38
CA THR A 2 1.59 -6.63 4.47
C THR A 2 0.49 -7.37 5.23
N VAL A 3 -0.65 -7.63 4.58
CA VAL A 3 -1.78 -8.35 5.18
C VAL A 3 -2.08 -9.57 4.32
N THR A 4 -1.74 -10.76 4.83
CA THR A 4 -1.98 -12.02 4.13
C THR A 4 -3.35 -12.57 4.50
N TYR A 5 -4.23 -12.72 3.52
CA TYR A 5 -5.56 -13.33 3.69
C TYR A 5 -5.81 -14.51 2.73
N SER A 6 -4.78 -14.99 2.02
CA SER A 6 -4.89 -16.03 0.98
C SER A 6 -5.56 -17.31 1.46
N SER A 7 -5.28 -17.75 2.69
CA SER A 7 -5.92 -18.94 3.26
C SER A 7 -7.42 -18.77 3.52
N ARG A 8 -7.89 -17.53 3.77
CA ARG A 8 -9.31 -17.23 4.03
C ARG A 8 -10.15 -17.24 2.75
N VAL A 9 -9.52 -17.12 1.58
CA VAL A 9 -10.16 -17.12 0.26
C VAL A 9 -9.77 -18.33 -0.59
N ALA A 10 -9.16 -19.35 0.03
CA ALA A 10 -8.69 -20.54 -0.69
C ALA A 10 -9.84 -21.38 -1.29
N THR A 11 -11.04 -21.33 -0.71
CA THR A 11 -12.24 -22.02 -1.21
C THR A 11 -13.36 -21.03 -1.44
N ALA A 12 -14.04 -21.13 -2.59
CA ALA A 12 -15.23 -20.34 -2.90
C ALA A 12 -16.43 -20.84 -2.09
N ARG A 13 -16.66 -20.27 -0.90
CA ARG A 13 -17.83 -20.54 -0.06
C ARG A 13 -18.83 -19.38 -0.14
N PHE A 14 -20.10 -19.68 0.11
CA PHE A 14 -21.12 -18.65 0.32
C PHE A 14 -20.67 -17.69 1.43
N GLY A 15 -20.67 -16.38 1.14
CA GLY A 15 -20.20 -15.35 2.07
C GLY A 15 -18.68 -15.28 2.26
N GLY A 16 -17.87 -15.93 1.41
CA GLY A 16 -16.40 -15.90 1.49
C GLY A 16 -15.82 -14.48 1.48
N PHE A 17 -16.21 -13.66 0.51
CA PHE A 17 -15.78 -12.25 0.44
C PHE A 17 -16.48 -11.34 1.45
N SER A 18 -17.74 -11.63 1.82
CA SER A 18 -18.45 -10.85 2.84
C SER A 18 -17.70 -10.88 4.19
N ARG A 19 -17.05 -12.00 4.52
CA ARG A 19 -16.19 -12.09 5.72
C ARG A 19 -14.97 -11.17 5.66
N LEU A 20 -14.49 -10.79 4.46
CA LEU A 20 -13.35 -9.87 4.32
C LEU A 20 -13.69 -8.45 4.75
N LEU A 21 -14.96 -8.03 4.59
CA LEU A 21 -15.44 -6.72 5.04
C LEU A 21 -15.39 -6.57 6.56
N LEU A 22 -15.36 -7.67 7.32
CA LEU A 22 -15.28 -7.62 8.77
C LEU A 22 -13.84 -7.48 9.29
N LEU A 23 -12.81 -7.51 8.43
CA LEU A 23 -11.44 -7.29 8.86
C LEU A 23 -11.16 -5.79 9.10
N TRP A 24 -10.39 -5.51 10.16
CA TRP A 24 -9.93 -4.15 10.46
C TRP A 24 -8.49 -3.87 9.98
N ARG A 25 -7.59 -4.86 10.08
CA ARG A 25 -6.18 -4.68 9.71
C ARG A 25 -6.05 -4.61 8.20
N GLY A 26 -5.62 -3.46 7.69
CA GLY A 26 -5.42 -3.23 6.26
C GLY A 26 -6.73 -3.14 5.45
N SER A 27 -7.86 -2.91 6.12
CA SER A 27 -9.14 -2.71 5.44
C SER A 27 -9.36 -1.27 5.02
N ILE A 28 -10.30 -1.09 4.09
CA ILE A 28 -10.71 0.22 3.58
C ILE A 28 -11.20 1.15 4.70
N TYR A 29 -11.85 0.61 5.73
CA TYR A 29 -12.32 1.40 6.87
C TYR A 29 -11.17 2.08 7.62
N LYS A 30 -10.09 1.33 7.88
CA LYS A 30 -8.91 1.89 8.56
C LYS A 30 -8.22 2.96 7.72
N LEU A 31 -8.33 2.89 6.39
CA LEU A 31 -7.75 3.86 5.47
C LEU A 31 -8.62 5.12 5.34
N LEU A 32 -9.94 4.99 5.28
CA LEU A 32 -10.87 6.08 4.94
C LEU A 32 -11.63 6.69 6.13
N TYR A 33 -11.49 6.17 7.35
CA TYR A 33 -12.35 6.63 8.46
C TYR A 33 -12.23 8.12 8.75
N ARG A 34 -11.04 8.72 8.58
CA ARG A 34 -10.83 10.15 8.86
C ARG A 34 -11.50 11.02 7.79
N GLU A 35 -11.33 10.63 6.54
CA GLU A 35 -11.89 11.27 5.35
C GLU A 35 -13.42 11.16 5.37
N LEU A 36 -13.96 9.99 5.73
CA LEU A 36 -15.39 9.77 5.88
C LEU A 36 -15.97 10.62 7.01
N LEU A 37 -15.31 10.69 8.17
CA LEU A 37 -15.74 11.55 9.27
C LEU A 37 -15.73 13.02 8.87
N LEU A 38 -14.70 13.48 8.17
CA LEU A 38 -14.63 14.85 7.66
C LEU A 38 -15.76 15.14 6.65
N PHE A 39 -16.01 14.21 5.73
CA PHE A 39 -17.09 14.31 4.75
C PHE A 39 -18.47 14.38 5.44
N LEU A 40 -18.74 13.48 6.39
CA LEU A 40 -19.99 13.46 7.14
C LEU A 40 -20.16 14.71 8.00
N ALA A 41 -19.07 15.22 8.61
CA ALA A 41 -19.11 16.46 9.38
C ALA A 41 -19.43 17.66 8.48
N ALA A 42 -18.78 17.77 7.32
CA ALA A 42 -19.05 18.84 6.36
C ALA A 42 -20.48 18.76 5.81
N TYR A 43 -20.93 17.57 5.41
CA TYR A 43 -22.30 17.34 4.95
C TYR A 43 -23.33 17.67 6.04
N GLY A 44 -23.08 17.20 7.27
CA GLY A 44 -23.91 17.48 8.44
C GLY A 44 -23.97 18.97 8.77
N ALA A 45 -22.84 19.68 8.69
CA ALA A 45 -22.77 21.12 8.89
C ALA A 45 -23.57 21.89 7.83
N LEU A 46 -23.45 21.53 6.54
CA LEU A 46 -24.27 22.12 5.47
C LEU A 46 -25.76 21.85 5.69
N SER A 47 -26.12 20.63 6.07
CA SER A 47 -27.51 20.25 6.35
C SER A 47 -28.09 21.03 7.54
N ALA A 48 -27.31 21.19 8.61
CA ALA A 48 -27.68 21.99 9.77
C ALA A 48 -27.82 23.47 9.42
N ALA A 49 -26.88 24.03 8.63
CA ALA A 49 -26.95 25.42 8.17
C ALA A 49 -28.21 25.67 7.32
N TYR A 50 -28.54 24.75 6.40
CA TYR A 50 -29.77 24.82 5.60
C TYR A 50 -31.05 24.80 6.46
N ARG A 51 -31.10 23.94 7.48
CA ARG A 51 -32.30 23.76 8.32
C ARG A 51 -32.46 24.83 9.40
N LEU A 52 -31.36 25.29 10.00
CA LEU A 52 -31.39 26.10 11.23
C LEU A 52 -30.98 27.56 11.01
N VAL A 53 -30.13 27.85 10.02
CA VAL A 53 -29.53 29.19 9.85
C VAL A 53 -30.12 29.93 8.65
N LEU A 54 -30.32 29.24 7.53
CA LEU A 54 -30.77 29.85 6.28
C LEU A 54 -32.24 30.28 6.35
N SER A 55 -32.50 31.53 5.94
CA SER A 55 -33.84 32.10 5.78
C SER A 55 -34.56 31.58 4.53
N ALA A 56 -35.89 31.71 4.48
CA ALA A 56 -36.71 31.24 3.35
C ALA A 56 -36.22 31.66 1.94
N PRO A 57 -35.83 32.93 1.68
CA PRO A 57 -35.31 33.30 0.35
C PRO A 57 -33.93 32.67 0.07
N GLN A 58 -33.07 32.54 1.08
CA GLN A 58 -31.73 31.96 0.89
C GLN A 58 -31.79 30.45 0.66
N ARG A 59 -32.75 29.74 1.27
CA ARG A 59 -32.99 28.31 1.01
C ARG A 59 -33.30 28.03 -0.46
N ARG A 60 -34.12 28.86 -1.10
CA ARG A 60 -34.43 28.74 -2.54
C ARG A 60 -33.19 28.90 -3.42
N VAL A 61 -32.25 29.75 -3.02
CA VAL A 61 -30.97 29.91 -3.74
C VAL A 61 -30.08 28.69 -3.52
N PHE A 62 -30.00 28.19 -2.29
CA PHE A 62 -29.25 26.98 -1.96
C PHE A 62 -29.77 25.76 -2.73
N GLU A 63 -31.09 25.58 -2.84
CA GLU A 63 -31.71 24.50 -3.62
C GLU A 63 -31.30 24.54 -5.10
N LYS A 64 -31.29 25.75 -5.70
CA LYS A 64 -30.80 25.93 -7.07
C LYS A 64 -29.31 25.59 -7.21
N LEU A 65 -28.50 25.93 -6.21
CA LEU A 65 -27.07 25.60 -6.18
C LEU A 65 -26.87 24.08 -6.12
N VAL A 66 -27.60 23.37 -5.26
CA VAL A 66 -27.52 21.90 -5.15
C VAL A 66 -27.86 21.24 -6.49
N LEU A 67 -28.95 21.67 -7.14
CA LEU A 67 -29.32 21.17 -8.47
C LEU A 67 -28.27 21.47 -9.55
N TYR A 68 -27.57 22.61 -9.44
CA TYR A 68 -26.48 22.95 -10.35
C TYR A 68 -25.25 22.05 -10.14
N CYS A 69 -24.88 21.79 -8.88
CA CYS A 69 -23.77 20.90 -8.54
C CYS A 69 -24.05 19.45 -8.93
N ASP A 70 -25.29 18.97 -8.74
CA ASP A 70 -25.71 17.60 -9.07
C ASP A 70 -25.56 17.32 -10.58
N LYS A 71 -26.01 18.25 -11.42
CA LYS A 71 -25.78 18.20 -12.88
C LYS A 71 -24.30 18.17 -13.26
N SER A 72 -23.44 18.73 -12.42
CA SER A 72 -22.01 18.79 -12.69
C SER A 72 -21.26 17.54 -12.22
N ALA A 73 -21.84 16.78 -11.30
CA ALA A 73 -21.22 15.58 -10.74
C ALA A 73 -21.04 14.47 -11.80
N ASP A 74 -21.97 14.38 -12.76
CA ASP A 74 -21.95 13.36 -13.82
C ASP A 74 -21.04 13.70 -15.02
N LEU A 75 -20.53 14.93 -15.09
CA LEU A 75 -19.72 15.39 -16.24
C LEU A 75 -18.35 14.73 -16.32
N ILE A 76 -17.82 14.22 -15.21
CA ILE A 76 -16.48 13.63 -15.14
C ILE A 76 -16.62 12.12 -14.90
N PRO A 77 -16.21 11.26 -15.85
CA PRO A 77 -16.19 9.82 -15.64
C PRO A 77 -15.00 9.44 -14.74
N VAL A 78 -15.06 9.85 -13.47
CA VAL A 78 -14.06 9.53 -12.44
C VAL A 78 -13.74 8.03 -12.37
N PRO A 79 -14.72 7.10 -12.49
CA PRO A 79 -14.42 5.67 -12.44
C PRO A 79 -13.44 5.20 -13.53
N PHE A 80 -13.49 5.81 -14.71
CA PHE A 80 -12.64 5.44 -15.84
C PHE A 80 -11.18 5.84 -15.59
N VAL A 81 -10.96 7.11 -15.22
CA VAL A 81 -9.62 7.62 -14.91
C VAL A 81 -9.02 6.90 -13.70
N LEU A 82 -9.84 6.66 -12.67
CA LEU A 82 -9.42 5.92 -11.49
C LEU A 82 -9.03 4.48 -11.84
N GLY A 83 -9.79 3.82 -12.71
CA GLY A 83 -9.49 2.45 -13.17
C GLY A 83 -8.11 2.34 -13.82
N PHE A 84 -7.79 3.23 -14.77
CA PHE A 84 -6.46 3.22 -15.39
C PHE A 84 -5.35 3.56 -14.43
N TYR A 85 -5.55 4.57 -13.60
CA TYR A 85 -4.54 4.98 -12.63
C TYR A 85 -4.22 3.83 -11.66
N VAL A 86 -5.25 3.17 -11.11
CA VAL A 86 -5.09 2.04 -10.21
C VAL A 86 -4.39 0.87 -10.91
N ALA A 87 -4.71 0.59 -12.18
CA ALA A 87 -4.05 -0.47 -12.95
C ALA A 87 -2.53 -0.25 -13.05
N VAL A 88 -2.10 0.97 -13.40
CA VAL A 88 -0.67 1.34 -13.48
C VAL A 88 0.00 1.25 -12.11
N VAL A 89 -0.67 1.70 -11.05
CA VAL A 89 -0.14 1.61 -9.68
C VAL A 89 0.06 0.15 -9.27
N LEU A 90 -0.90 -0.73 -9.56
CA LEU A 90 -0.80 -2.16 -9.25
C LEU A 90 0.34 -2.85 -10.03
N GLU A 91 0.49 -2.52 -11.31
CA GLU A 91 1.59 -3.04 -12.13
C GLU A 91 2.95 -2.65 -11.56
N ARG A 92 3.14 -1.37 -11.24
CA ARG A 92 4.39 -0.87 -10.64
C ARG A 92 4.64 -1.44 -9.25
N TRP A 93 3.59 -1.61 -8.45
CA TRP A 93 3.69 -2.21 -7.12
C TRP A 93 4.17 -3.66 -7.21
N TRP A 94 3.60 -4.45 -8.11
CA TRP A 94 4.00 -5.84 -8.31
C TRP A 94 5.41 -5.95 -8.92
N GLY A 95 5.74 -5.07 -9.86
CA GLY A 95 7.08 -4.95 -10.42
C GLY A 95 8.13 -4.66 -9.34
N GLN A 96 7.86 -3.73 -8.43
CA GLN A 96 8.74 -3.45 -7.29
C GLN A 96 8.90 -4.66 -6.36
N PHE A 97 7.82 -5.39 -6.07
CA PHE A 97 7.89 -6.59 -5.24
C PHE A 97 8.77 -7.68 -5.87
N ARG A 98 8.63 -7.91 -7.18
CA ARG A 98 9.46 -8.87 -7.93
C ARG A 98 10.92 -8.45 -8.05
N ALA A 99 11.20 -7.15 -8.03
CA ALA A 99 12.54 -6.60 -8.10
C ALA A 99 13.28 -6.61 -6.75
N VAL A 100 12.64 -7.03 -5.65
CA VAL A 100 13.31 -7.15 -4.35
C VAL A 100 14.44 -8.19 -4.48
N PRO A 101 15.70 -7.82 -4.18
CA PRO A 101 16.83 -8.71 -4.35
C PRO A 101 16.75 -9.89 -3.37
N THR A 102 16.66 -11.11 -3.91
CA THR A 102 16.73 -12.35 -3.12
C THR A 102 18.04 -13.10 -3.36
N PRO A 103 18.64 -13.69 -2.31
CA PRO A 103 19.94 -14.35 -2.43
C PRO A 103 19.83 -15.77 -3.01
N ASP A 104 18.63 -16.33 -3.17
CA ASP A 104 18.42 -17.77 -3.41
C ASP A 104 19.15 -18.30 -4.66
N ALA A 105 18.97 -17.64 -5.80
CA ALA A 105 19.61 -18.07 -7.05
C ALA A 105 21.14 -17.99 -6.96
N LEU A 106 21.66 -16.92 -6.35
CA LEU A 106 23.10 -16.76 -6.13
C LEU A 106 23.64 -17.79 -5.13
N ALA A 107 22.89 -18.12 -4.08
CA ALA A 107 23.26 -19.12 -3.09
C ALA A 107 23.43 -20.50 -3.71
N VAL A 108 22.50 -20.89 -4.59
CA VAL A 108 22.60 -22.14 -5.36
C VAL A 108 23.82 -22.13 -6.27
N ALA A 109 24.06 -21.05 -7.01
CA ALA A 109 25.23 -20.92 -7.88
C ALA A 109 26.55 -21.00 -7.10
N VAL A 110 26.68 -20.25 -6.00
CA VAL A 110 27.87 -20.26 -5.14
C VAL A 110 28.10 -21.63 -4.50
N ALA A 111 27.04 -22.32 -4.09
CA ALA A 111 27.14 -23.67 -3.53
C ALA A 111 27.63 -24.70 -4.56
N GLY A 112 27.19 -24.59 -5.81
CA GLY A 112 27.61 -25.49 -6.89
C GLY A 112 28.99 -25.18 -7.48
N SER A 113 29.38 -23.90 -7.53
CA SER A 113 30.62 -23.47 -8.20
C SER A 113 31.84 -23.36 -7.27
N VAL A 114 31.65 -23.09 -5.96
CA VAL A 114 32.77 -22.93 -5.02
C VAL A 114 33.07 -24.28 -4.34
N ILE A 115 34.00 -25.03 -4.94
CA ILE A 115 34.46 -26.33 -4.45
C ILE A 115 35.40 -26.15 -3.26
N GLY A 116 35.35 -27.05 -2.27
CA GLY A 116 36.25 -27.06 -1.12
C GLY A 116 35.51 -27.27 0.20
N GLY A 117 35.75 -28.42 0.85
CA GLY A 117 35.20 -28.76 2.17
C GLY A 117 35.99 -28.20 3.35
N ASP A 118 37.08 -27.49 3.05
CA ASP A 118 38.00 -26.92 4.02
C ASP A 118 37.51 -25.57 4.58
N ALA A 119 38.25 -25.05 5.57
CA ALA A 119 37.90 -23.78 6.20
C ALA A 119 37.90 -22.60 5.20
N ARG A 120 38.79 -22.61 4.21
CA ARG A 120 38.89 -21.56 3.19
C ARG A 120 37.71 -21.59 2.22
N GLY A 121 37.34 -22.77 1.71
CA GLY A 121 36.16 -22.93 0.86
C GLY A 121 34.86 -22.47 1.57
N ARG A 122 34.72 -22.82 2.86
CA ARG A 122 33.60 -22.34 3.69
C ARG A 122 33.61 -20.82 3.85
N LEU A 123 34.77 -20.21 4.10
CA LEU A 123 34.90 -18.76 4.25
C LEU A 123 34.51 -18.05 2.95
N LEU A 124 34.99 -18.53 1.79
CA LEU A 124 34.67 -17.95 0.47
C LEU A 124 33.16 -17.95 0.19
N ARG A 125 32.48 -19.09 0.37
CA ARG A 125 31.02 -19.18 0.15
C ARG A 125 30.25 -18.19 1.02
N ARG A 126 30.61 -18.06 2.31
CA ARG A 126 29.96 -17.14 3.25
C ARG A 126 30.22 -15.68 2.89
N THR A 127 31.44 -15.33 2.51
CA THR A 127 31.82 -13.96 2.15
C THR A 127 31.09 -13.49 0.90
N LEU A 128 31.00 -14.33 -0.14
CA LEU A 128 30.28 -14.00 -1.38
C LEU A 128 28.80 -13.71 -1.12
N LEU A 129 28.13 -14.55 -0.33
CA LEU A 129 26.71 -14.34 0.00
C LEU A 129 26.51 -13.14 0.92
N ARG A 130 27.43 -12.86 1.84
CA ARG A 130 27.41 -11.64 2.67
C ARG A 130 27.53 -10.38 1.82
N TRP A 131 28.41 -10.36 0.81
CA TRP A 131 28.55 -9.20 -0.07
C TRP A 131 27.28 -8.92 -0.88
N ALA A 132 26.64 -9.97 -1.40
CA ALA A 132 25.36 -9.83 -2.08
C ALA A 132 24.26 -9.33 -1.14
N ALA A 133 24.18 -9.88 0.08
CA ALA A 133 23.24 -9.43 1.09
C ALA A 133 23.48 -7.97 1.51
N LEU A 134 24.75 -7.55 1.62
CA LEU A 134 25.11 -6.16 1.91
C LEU A 134 24.68 -5.23 0.78
N ALA A 135 24.91 -5.59 -0.48
CA ALA A 135 24.45 -4.81 -1.63
C ALA A 135 22.92 -4.66 -1.64
N ALA A 136 22.19 -5.76 -1.41
CA ALA A 136 20.74 -5.74 -1.26
C ALA A 136 20.28 -4.82 -0.11
N LEU A 137 20.94 -4.89 1.05
CA LEU A 137 20.63 -4.06 2.21
C LEU A 137 20.85 -2.57 1.94
N LEU A 138 21.94 -2.20 1.27
CA LEU A 138 22.23 -0.81 0.92
C LEU A 138 21.14 -0.21 0.01
N VAL A 139 20.71 -0.96 -1.01
CA VAL A 139 19.60 -0.54 -1.89
C VAL A 139 18.31 -0.43 -1.10
N LEU A 140 17.96 -1.45 -0.31
CA LEU A 140 16.75 -1.45 0.50
C LEU A 140 16.72 -0.32 1.54
N ARG A 141 17.87 0.03 2.13
CA ARG A 141 18.00 1.17 3.05
C ARG A 141 17.72 2.50 2.35
N ALA A 142 18.10 2.64 1.08
CA ALA A 142 17.85 3.85 0.31
C ALA A 142 16.38 4.04 -0.08
N VAL A 143 15.67 2.95 -0.40
CA VAL A 143 14.29 3.03 -0.93
C VAL A 143 13.19 2.74 0.11
N SER A 144 13.50 2.01 1.19
CA SER A 144 12.53 1.61 2.20
C SER A 144 12.73 2.40 3.50
N PRO A 145 11.76 3.25 3.90
CA PRO A 145 11.82 3.96 5.18
C PRO A 145 11.91 3.02 6.38
N ALA A 146 11.33 1.82 6.29
CA ALA A 146 11.41 0.83 7.37
C ALA A 146 12.84 0.30 7.56
N VAL A 147 13.58 0.08 6.46
CA VAL A 147 14.97 -0.38 6.52
C VAL A 147 15.89 0.78 6.89
N SER A 148 15.64 1.99 6.37
CA SER A 148 16.34 3.21 6.75
C SER A 148 16.25 3.50 8.25
N LYS A 149 15.06 3.34 8.86
CA LYS A 149 14.87 3.47 10.31
C LYS A 149 15.57 2.39 11.12
N ARG A 150 15.71 1.18 10.57
CA ARG A 150 16.42 0.08 11.23
C ARG A 150 17.94 0.22 11.14
N PHE A 151 18.44 0.77 10.04
CA PHE A 151 19.86 1.00 9.79
C PHE A 151 20.09 2.47 9.43
N PRO A 152 20.08 3.39 10.42
CA PRO A 152 20.17 4.82 10.14
C PRO A 152 21.55 5.28 9.66
N THR A 153 22.63 4.68 10.17
CA THR A 153 24.02 5.03 9.83
C THR A 153 24.77 3.82 9.26
N MET A 154 25.98 4.05 8.72
CA MET A 154 26.84 2.97 8.23
C MET A 154 27.37 2.07 9.37
N GLU A 155 27.49 2.61 10.59
CA GLU A 155 27.93 1.86 11.77
C GLU A 155 26.93 0.75 12.13
N HIS A 156 25.62 1.02 11.98
CA HIS A 156 24.57 0.02 12.19
C HIS A 156 24.63 -1.15 11.18
N LEU A 157 25.37 -1.01 10.08
CA LEU A 157 25.58 -2.11 9.12
C LEU A 157 26.77 -3.00 9.51
N THR A 158 27.67 -2.49 10.34
CA THR A 158 28.87 -3.20 10.80
C THR A 158 28.68 -3.89 12.15
N GLU A 159 27.76 -3.39 12.98
CA GLU A 159 27.28 -4.00 14.22
C GLU A 159 26.39 -5.23 13.98
#